data_AF-A0A7X9BTW8-F1
#
_entry.id   AF-A0A7X9BTW8-F1
#
_cell.length_a   1.000
_cell.length_b   1.000
_cell.length_c   1.000
_cell.angle_alpha   90.00
_cell.angle_beta   90.00
_cell.angle_gamma   90.00
#
_symmetry.space_group_name_H-M   'P 1'
#
loop_
_entity.id
_entity.type
_entity.pdbx_description
1 polymer ?
#
loop_
_entity_poly.entity_id
_entity_poly.type
_entity_poly.pdbx_seq_one_letter_code
_entity_poly.pdbx_strand_id
1 'polypeptide(L)'
;DAAGEAFDKIARVLDLGYPGGPVIDKQAKDGNPNAVHFPRVKFQDSSYDFSFSGLKTAVINHINHLNQKGEDIPTADICASFQQAVVDVLVDHTVSAAIDHNIKKICLAGGVASNSLLRKTMSQKAKENGMLTLYPPPVLCTDNAAMIASAGYYSFIAGEFADYSLNAMPALSIGSGHRTCE
;
A
#
# COMPACT_ATOMS: atom_id res chain seq x y z
N ASP A 1 -1.20 -11.02 0.43
CA ASP A 1 -1.12 -10.09 1.59
C ASP A 1 -1.19 -8.65 1.13
N ALA A 2 -1.83 -7.80 1.94
CA ALA A 2 -1.85 -6.36 1.72
C ALA A 2 -0.49 -5.72 2.04
N ALA A 3 -0.19 -4.57 1.42
CA ALA A 3 1.06 -3.85 1.68
C ALA A 3 1.22 -3.48 3.16
N GLY A 4 0.14 -2.98 3.80
CA GLY A 4 0.17 -2.57 5.20
C GLY A 4 0.55 -3.71 6.15
N GLU A 5 -0.02 -4.89 5.93
CA GLU A 5 0.32 -6.10 6.70
C GLU A 5 1.79 -6.50 6.52
N ALA A 6 2.34 -6.35 5.31
CA ALA A 6 3.75 -6.60 5.06
C ALA A 6 4.64 -5.63 5.86
N PHE A 7 4.32 -4.33 5.86
CA PHE A 7 5.04 -3.34 6.68
C PHE A 7 4.97 -3.70 8.17
N ASP A 8 3.79 -4.01 8.70
CA ASP A 8 3.61 -4.37 10.11
C ASP A 8 4.39 -5.64 10.48
N LYS A 9 4.40 -6.64 9.59
CA LYS A 9 5.16 -7.88 9.84
C LYS A 9 6.66 -7.63 9.86
N ILE A 10 7.20 -6.86 8.91
CA ILE A 10 8.65 -6.59 8.84
C ILE A 10 9.09 -5.71 10.02
N ALA A 11 8.31 -4.70 10.39
CA ALA A 11 8.59 -3.88 11.57
C ALA A 11 8.67 -4.73 12.84
N ARG A 12 7.74 -5.70 12.99
CA ARG A 12 7.76 -6.63 14.12
C ARG A 12 8.98 -7.55 14.13
N VAL A 13 9.45 -8.01 12.98
CA VAL A 13 10.63 -8.89 12.87
C VAL A 13 11.92 -8.14 13.20
N LEU A 14 11.97 -6.85 12.88
CA LEU A 14 13.09 -5.96 13.20
C LEU A 14 12.98 -5.31 14.59
N ASP A 15 11.99 -5.69 15.40
CA ASP A 15 11.70 -5.13 16.73
C ASP A 15 11.53 -3.59 16.75
N LEU A 16 10.88 -3.06 15.71
CA LEU A 16 10.67 -1.62 15.51
C LEU A 16 9.34 -1.09 16.09
N GLY A 17 8.47 -1.99 16.56
CA GLY A 17 7.16 -1.64 17.11
C GLY A 17 6.02 -1.57 16.07
N TYR A 18 4.93 -0.91 16.45
CA TYR A 18 3.67 -0.81 15.69
C TYR A 18 3.06 0.60 15.80
N PRO A 19 2.42 1.15 14.74
CA PRO A 19 2.23 0.59 13.40
C PRO A 19 3.52 0.59 12.57
N GLY A 20 3.73 -0.47 11.78
CA GLY A 20 4.99 -0.72 11.09
C GLY A 20 5.26 0.21 9.91
N GLY A 21 4.21 0.66 9.22
CA GLY A 21 4.32 1.58 8.07
C GLY A 21 5.11 2.86 8.39
N PRO A 22 4.66 3.69 9.36
CA PRO A 22 5.37 4.92 9.74
C PRO A 22 6.78 4.69 10.28
N VAL A 23 7.00 3.59 11.02
CA VAL A 23 8.31 3.31 11.60
C VAL A 23 9.32 2.90 10.52
N ILE A 24 8.93 2.02 9.59
CA ILE A 24 9.77 1.65 8.46
C ILE A 24 10.06 2.87 7.58
N ASP A 25 9.05 3.71 7.28
CA ASP A 25 9.25 4.93 6.48
C ASP A 25 10.22 5.92 7.16
N LYS A 26 10.28 5.94 8.50
CA LYS A 26 11.28 6.72 9.23
C LYS A 26 12.68 6.11 9.10
N GLN A 27 12.82 4.82 9.39
CA GLN A 27 14.13 4.14 9.37
C GLN A 27 14.75 4.08 7.97
N ALA A 28 13.91 3.90 6.94
CA ALA A 28 14.36 3.81 5.56
C ALA A 28 15.02 5.09 5.02
N LYS A 29 14.79 6.25 5.64
CA LYS A 29 15.42 7.52 5.22
C LYS A 29 16.92 7.54 5.43
N ASP A 30 17.39 6.78 6.42
CA ASP A 30 18.80 6.70 6.80
C ASP A 30 19.49 5.50 6.15
N GLY A 31 18.78 4.72 5.32
CA GLY A 31 19.28 3.52 4.67
C GLY A 31 19.53 3.67 3.18
N ASN A 32 20.32 2.76 2.63
CA ASN A 32 20.54 2.61 1.20
C ASN A 32 19.48 1.67 0.59
N PRO A 33 18.57 2.15 -0.29
CA PRO A 33 17.53 1.32 -0.89
C PRO A 33 18.08 0.19 -1.79
N ASN A 34 19.35 0.26 -2.18
CA ASN A 34 20.02 -0.74 -3.02
C ASN A 34 20.93 -1.70 -2.24
N ALA A 35 20.95 -1.64 -0.90
CA ALA A 35 21.81 -2.49 -0.08
C ALA A 35 21.46 -3.97 -0.17
N VAL A 36 20.16 -4.30 -0.24
CA VAL A 36 19.67 -5.67 -0.32
C VAL A 36 18.71 -5.83 -1.51
N HIS A 37 18.98 -6.82 -2.36
CA HIS A 37 18.12 -7.08 -3.51
C HIS A 37 16.93 -7.97 -3.13
N PHE A 38 15.79 -7.34 -2.83
CA PHE A 38 14.54 -8.05 -2.57
C PHE A 38 13.69 -8.26 -3.83
N PRO A 39 12.92 -9.35 -3.94
CA PRO A 39 12.15 -9.66 -5.14
C PRO A 39 10.98 -8.69 -5.36
N ARG A 40 10.74 -8.32 -6.63
CA ARG A 40 9.52 -7.66 -7.08
C ARG A 40 8.69 -8.69 -7.85
N VAL A 41 7.63 -9.21 -7.23
CA VAL A 41 6.79 -10.24 -7.84
C VAL A 41 5.93 -9.62 -8.93
N LYS A 42 5.98 -10.18 -10.14
CA LYS A 42 5.11 -9.84 -11.27
C LYS A 42 4.38 -11.10 -11.72
N PHE A 43 3.08 -10.99 -11.99
CA PHE A 43 2.28 -12.09 -12.50
C PHE A 43 2.13 -11.95 -14.02
N GLN A 44 2.35 -13.03 -14.76
CA GLN A 44 2.28 -13.01 -16.23
C GLN A 44 0.84 -12.84 -16.73
N ASP A 45 -0.12 -13.50 -16.10
CA ASP A 45 -1.53 -13.52 -16.52
C ASP A 45 -2.41 -12.51 -15.77
N SER A 46 -1.81 -11.73 -14.85
CA SER A 46 -2.52 -10.71 -14.08
C SER A 46 -1.61 -9.50 -13.85
N SER A 47 -1.57 -8.63 -14.85
CA SER A 47 -0.59 -7.53 -14.95
C SER A 47 -0.68 -6.51 -13.82
N TYR A 48 -1.81 -6.41 -13.12
CA TYR A 48 -2.03 -5.43 -12.05
C TYR A 48 -2.06 -6.05 -10.65
N ASP A 49 -2.19 -7.38 -10.54
CA ASP A 49 -2.17 -8.04 -9.24
C ASP A 49 -0.79 -7.93 -8.59
N PHE A 50 -0.78 -7.90 -7.27
CA PHE A 50 0.45 -7.84 -6.48
C PHE A 50 0.39 -8.83 -5.32
N SER A 51 1.57 -9.28 -4.89
CA SER A 51 1.73 -10.09 -3.69
C SER A 51 3.00 -9.74 -2.96
N PHE A 52 2.87 -9.49 -1.67
CA PHE A 52 3.99 -9.19 -0.78
C PHE A 52 4.40 -10.37 0.11
N SER A 53 3.73 -11.51 0.00
CA SER A 53 4.04 -12.69 0.83
C SER A 53 5.44 -13.23 0.53
N GLY A 54 5.82 -13.33 -0.74
CA GLY A 54 7.16 -13.75 -1.16
C GLY A 54 8.25 -12.75 -0.74
N LEU A 55 7.97 -11.44 -0.88
CA LEU A 55 8.84 -10.37 -0.42
C LEU A 55 9.09 -10.44 1.09
N LYS A 56 8.01 -10.61 1.88
CA LYS A 56 8.05 -10.76 3.34
C LYS A 56 8.94 -11.94 3.75
N THR A 57 8.77 -13.09 3.11
CA THR A 57 9.59 -14.28 3.35
C THR A 57 11.06 -14.02 3.01
N ALA A 58 11.34 -13.35 1.89
CA ALA A 58 12.72 -13.02 1.49
C ALA A 58 13.42 -12.11 2.52
N VAL A 59 12.73 -11.09 3.02
CA VAL A 59 13.26 -10.20 4.07
C VAL A 59 13.53 -10.97 5.37
N ILE A 60 12.57 -11.77 5.82
CA ILE A 60 12.72 -12.58 7.04
C ILE A 60 13.90 -13.54 6.92
N ASN A 61 14.03 -14.21 5.77
CA ASN A 61 15.14 -15.13 5.53
C ASN A 61 16.50 -14.42 5.52
N HIS A 62 16.56 -13.21 4.94
CA HIS A 62 17.77 -12.39 4.97
C HIS A 62 18.18 -12.03 6.40
N ILE A 63 17.23 -11.57 7.23
CA ILE A 63 17.45 -11.26 8.65
C ILE A 63 17.91 -12.51 9.42
N ASN A 64 17.24 -13.65 9.22
CA ASN A 64 17.60 -14.90 9.88
C ASN A 64 19.01 -15.37 9.53
N HIS A 65 19.42 -15.20 8.27
CA HIS A 65 20.76 -15.57 7.82
C HIS A 65 21.85 -14.69 8.44
N LEU A 66 21.63 -13.37 8.58
CA LEU A 66 22.55 -12.47 9.31
C LEU A 66 22.69 -12.89 10.78
N ASN A 67 21.56 -13.15 11.44
CA ASN A 67 21.54 -13.63 12.83
C ASN A 67 22.31 -14.95 13.01
N GLN A 68 22.14 -15.91 12.10
CA GLN A 68 22.86 -17.19 12.16
C GLN A 68 24.37 -17.04 12.00
N LYS A 69 24.81 -16.02 11.27
CA LYS A 69 26.23 -15.68 11.12
C LYS A 69 26.79 -14.82 12.26
N GLY A 70 25.93 -14.34 13.17
CA GLY A 70 26.31 -13.37 14.19
C GLY A 70 26.69 -12.01 13.62
N GLU A 71 26.18 -11.67 12.44
CA GLU A 71 26.39 -10.37 11.80
C GLU A 71 25.36 -9.35 12.31
N ASP A 72 25.77 -8.09 12.42
CA ASP A 72 24.86 -7.00 12.76
C ASP A 72 23.76 -6.85 11.70
N ILE A 73 22.53 -6.57 12.14
CA ILE A 73 21.41 -6.33 11.23
C ILE A 73 21.44 -4.86 10.79
N PRO A 74 21.69 -4.55 9.50
CA PRO A 74 21.65 -3.17 9.00
C PRO A 74 20.19 -2.74 8.81
N THR A 75 19.52 -2.42 9.91
CA THR A 75 18.07 -2.19 9.96
C THR A 75 17.61 -1.11 8.97
N ALA A 76 18.32 0.02 8.89
CA ALA A 76 17.95 1.12 7.99
C ALA A 76 18.00 0.68 6.51
N ASP A 77 19.04 -0.05 6.12
CA ASP A 77 19.22 -0.59 4.77
C ASP A 77 18.14 -1.63 4.42
N ILE A 78 17.84 -2.54 5.34
CA ILE A 78 16.76 -3.51 5.15
C ILE A 78 15.41 -2.81 5.00
N CYS A 79 15.11 -1.81 5.85
CA CYS A 79 13.91 -1.00 5.75
C CYS A 79 13.83 -0.27 4.39
N ALA A 80 14.93 0.36 3.95
CA ALA A 80 15.00 1.09 2.69
C ALA A 80 14.80 0.16 1.48
N SER A 81 15.52 -0.96 1.42
CA SER A 81 15.40 -1.93 0.34
C SER A 81 14.02 -2.60 0.29
N PHE A 82 13.44 -2.92 1.45
CA PHE A 82 12.08 -3.46 1.54
C PHE A 82 11.04 -2.44 1.09
N GLN A 83 11.10 -1.21 1.60
CA GLN A 83 10.19 -0.13 1.22
C GLN A 83 10.25 0.13 -0.29
N GLN A 84 11.46 0.19 -0.85
CA GLN A 84 11.66 0.37 -2.29
C GLN A 84 10.97 -0.76 -3.09
N ALA A 85 11.14 -2.03 -2.68
CA ALA A 85 10.52 -3.16 -3.37
C ALA A 85 8.99 -3.10 -3.37
N VAL A 86 8.38 -2.69 -2.25
CA VAL A 86 6.92 -2.50 -2.17
C VAL A 86 6.48 -1.34 -3.07
N VAL A 87 7.17 -0.20 -3.00
CA VAL A 87 6.83 1.00 -3.79
C VAL A 87 6.96 0.75 -5.28
N ASP A 88 8.01 0.06 -5.72
CA ASP A 88 8.23 -0.27 -7.13
C ASP A 88 7.02 -1.01 -7.71
N VAL A 89 6.56 -2.07 -7.03
CA VAL A 89 5.42 -2.88 -7.48
C VAL A 89 4.15 -2.04 -7.54
N LEU A 90 3.84 -1.30 -6.47
CA LEU A 90 2.62 -0.47 -6.42
C LEU A 90 2.61 0.61 -7.49
N VAL A 91 3.74 1.30 -7.69
CA VAL A 91 3.85 2.38 -8.67
C VAL A 91 3.79 1.83 -10.09
N ASP A 92 4.55 0.78 -10.39
CA ASP A 92 4.57 0.19 -11.74
C ASP A 92 3.18 -0.28 -12.15
N HIS A 93 2.48 -1.00 -11.27
CA HIS A 93 1.15 -1.55 -11.61
C HIS A 93 0.12 -0.43 -11.76
N THR A 94 0.12 0.55 -10.86
CA THR A 94 -0.85 1.67 -10.90
C THR A 94 -0.64 2.55 -12.13
N VAL A 95 0.61 2.90 -12.45
CA VAL A 95 0.93 3.73 -13.62
C VAL A 95 0.62 2.98 -14.92
N SER A 96 0.96 1.69 -14.99
CA SER A 96 0.65 0.86 -16.17
C SER A 96 -0.86 0.77 -16.38
N ALA A 97 -1.63 0.45 -15.34
CA ALA A 97 -3.10 0.43 -15.41
C ALA A 97 -3.67 1.79 -15.85
N ALA A 98 -3.14 2.89 -15.32
CA ALA A 98 -3.60 4.22 -15.71
C ALA A 98 -3.30 4.55 -17.17
N ILE A 99 -2.16 4.11 -17.71
CA ILE A 99 -1.83 4.26 -19.14
C ILE A 99 -2.79 3.43 -20.00
N ASP A 100 -2.94 2.14 -19.68
CA ASP A 100 -3.76 1.20 -20.45
C ASP A 100 -5.24 1.61 -20.51
N HIS A 101 -5.74 2.19 -19.43
CA HIS A 101 -7.13 2.69 -19.33
C HIS A 101 -7.28 4.19 -19.65
N ASN A 102 -6.22 4.85 -20.15
CA ASN A 102 -6.19 6.28 -20.50
C ASN A 102 -6.70 7.20 -19.37
N ILE A 103 -6.31 6.89 -18.14
CA ILE A 103 -6.65 7.65 -16.93
C ILE A 103 -5.65 8.78 -16.74
N LYS A 104 -6.13 9.97 -16.37
CA LYS A 104 -5.29 11.17 -16.12
C LYS A 104 -5.11 11.52 -14.65
N LYS A 105 -5.78 10.80 -13.75
CA LYS A 105 -5.75 11.06 -12.31
C LYS A 105 -5.57 9.76 -11.54
N ILE A 106 -4.57 9.72 -10.67
CA ILE A 106 -4.31 8.60 -9.75
C ILE A 106 -4.64 9.07 -8.35
N CYS A 107 -5.50 8.34 -7.63
CA CYS A 107 -5.80 8.63 -6.22
C CYS A 107 -5.14 7.59 -5.31
N LEU A 108 -4.41 8.04 -4.29
CA LEU A 108 -3.86 7.17 -3.25
C LEU A 108 -4.70 7.31 -1.97
N ALA A 109 -5.18 6.17 -1.46
CA ALA A 109 -5.95 6.08 -0.22
C ALA A 109 -5.47 4.89 0.64
N GLY A 110 -5.89 4.86 1.90
CA GLY A 110 -5.49 3.86 2.89
C GLY A 110 -4.19 4.20 3.63
N GLY A 111 -3.90 3.46 4.71
CA GLY A 111 -2.78 3.78 5.61
C GLY A 111 -1.41 3.83 4.91
N VAL A 112 -1.15 2.92 3.98
CA VAL A 112 0.12 2.88 3.21
C VAL A 112 0.27 4.10 2.28
N ALA A 113 -0.83 4.76 1.89
CA ALA A 113 -0.76 5.97 1.09
C ALA A 113 -0.10 7.15 1.83
N SER A 114 0.10 7.06 3.15
CA SER A 114 0.87 8.05 3.92
C SER A 114 2.40 7.90 3.76
N ASN A 115 2.88 6.79 3.21
CA ASN A 115 4.29 6.49 3.03
C ASN A 115 4.99 7.53 2.13
N SER A 116 6.07 8.12 2.64
CA SER A 116 6.71 9.26 1.99
C SER A 116 7.34 8.90 0.64
N LEU A 117 7.98 7.74 0.56
CA LEU A 117 8.57 7.22 -0.69
C LEU A 117 7.49 6.92 -1.73
N LEU A 118 6.38 6.27 -1.33
CA LEU A 118 5.27 5.97 -2.23
C LEU A 118 4.70 7.26 -2.85
N ARG A 119 4.39 8.27 -2.03
CA ARG A 119 3.86 9.56 -2.51
C ARG A 119 4.81 10.21 -3.50
N LYS A 120 6.10 10.28 -3.17
CA LYS A 120 7.13 10.89 -4.01
C LYS A 120 7.23 10.16 -5.37
N THR A 121 7.43 8.85 -5.34
CA THR A 121 7.68 8.05 -6.55
C THR A 121 6.44 7.98 -7.43
N MET A 122 5.24 7.80 -6.85
CA MET A 122 3.99 7.82 -7.61
C MET A 122 3.77 9.18 -8.28
N SER A 123 3.94 10.28 -7.54
CA SER A 123 3.75 11.63 -8.09
C SER A 123 4.72 11.94 -9.22
N GLN A 124 5.98 11.50 -9.07
CA GLN A 124 6.99 11.66 -10.11
C GLN A 124 6.62 10.86 -11.37
N LYS A 125 6.40 9.54 -11.27
CA LYS A 125 6.07 8.70 -12.43
C LYS A 125 4.74 9.10 -13.07
N ALA A 126 3.75 9.49 -12.27
CA ALA A 126 2.47 10.00 -12.78
C ALA A 126 2.68 11.27 -13.62
N LYS A 127 3.45 12.23 -13.11
CA LYS A 127 3.77 13.48 -13.80
C LYS A 127 4.50 13.25 -15.11
N GLU A 128 5.48 12.34 -15.14
CA GLU A 128 6.22 11.95 -16.35
C GLU A 128 5.29 11.41 -17.45
N ASN A 129 4.15 10.83 -17.08
CA ASN A 129 3.13 10.31 -17.99
C ASN A 129 1.92 11.27 -18.16
N GLY A 130 2.04 12.54 -17.75
CA GLY A 130 0.98 13.54 -17.89
C GLY A 130 -0.24 13.29 -17.01
N MET A 131 -0.06 12.62 -15.88
CA MET A 131 -1.11 12.31 -14.90
C MET A 131 -0.96 13.14 -13.62
N LEU A 132 -2.08 13.38 -12.94
CA LEU A 132 -2.14 14.03 -11.64
C LEU A 132 -2.29 13.00 -10.52
N THR A 133 -1.42 13.03 -9.52
CA THR A 133 -1.59 12.24 -8.29
C THR A 133 -2.35 13.05 -7.24
N LEU A 134 -3.37 12.45 -6.65
CA LEU A 134 -4.20 12.98 -5.59
C LEU A 134 -4.06 12.09 -4.37
N TYR A 135 -3.93 12.68 -3.20
CA TYR A 135 -3.98 11.96 -1.92
C TYR A 135 -4.45 12.90 -0.83
N PRO A 136 -5.22 12.41 0.15
CA PRO A 136 -5.68 13.25 1.24
C PRO A 136 -4.53 13.56 2.22
N PRO A 137 -4.70 14.57 3.10
CA PRO A 137 -3.78 14.78 4.21
C PRO A 137 -3.69 13.51 5.08
N PRO A 138 -2.55 13.23 5.74
CA PRO A 138 -2.33 11.97 6.45
C PRO A 138 -3.43 11.58 7.45
N VAL A 139 -4.01 12.55 8.17
CA VAL A 139 -5.11 12.35 9.13
C VAL A 139 -6.38 11.75 8.51
N LEU A 140 -6.54 11.91 7.19
CA LEU A 140 -7.66 11.37 6.42
C LEU A 140 -7.30 10.10 5.63
N CYS A 141 -6.05 9.62 5.69
CA CYS A 141 -5.62 8.39 5.02
C CYS A 141 -5.94 7.12 5.83
N THR A 142 -5.97 7.22 7.15
CA THR A 142 -6.34 6.14 8.07
C THR A 142 -7.84 6.11 8.33
N ASP A 143 -8.36 4.99 8.82
CA ASP A 143 -9.80 4.84 9.09
C ASP A 143 -10.34 5.95 10.00
N ASN A 144 -11.36 6.64 9.52
CA ASN A 144 -11.98 7.77 10.23
C ASN A 144 -13.47 7.90 9.87
N ALA A 145 -14.26 8.48 10.77
CA ALA A 145 -15.69 8.67 10.53
C ALA A 145 -16.00 9.72 9.43
N ALA A 146 -15.07 10.64 9.13
CA ALA A 146 -15.29 11.67 8.12
C ALA A 146 -15.38 11.06 6.71
N MET A 147 -14.61 10.00 6.41
CA MET A 147 -14.72 9.30 5.13
C MET A 147 -16.08 8.59 4.99
N ILE A 148 -16.61 8.03 6.08
CA ILE A 148 -17.93 7.38 6.11
C ILE A 148 -19.05 8.40 5.92
N ALA A 149 -18.97 9.55 6.61
CA ALA A 149 -19.91 10.64 6.44
C ALA A 149 -19.91 11.18 5.01
N SER A 150 -18.72 11.34 4.40
CA SER A 150 -18.60 11.76 3.01
C SER A 150 -19.20 10.74 2.05
N ALA A 151 -18.95 9.45 2.24
CA ALA A 151 -19.54 8.40 1.41
C ALA A 151 -21.08 8.39 1.55
N GLY A 152 -21.60 8.45 2.78
CA GLY A 152 -23.03 8.51 3.05
C GLY A 152 -23.71 9.73 2.45
N TYR A 153 -23.04 10.90 2.44
CA TYR A 153 -23.56 12.11 1.78
C TYR A 153 -23.73 11.92 0.27
N TYR A 154 -22.76 11.30 -0.41
CA TYR A 154 -22.88 11.04 -1.85
C TYR A 154 -23.92 9.95 -2.15
N SER A 155 -24.03 8.90 -1.33
CA SER A 155 -25.11 7.91 -1.45
C SER A 155 -26.49 8.54 -1.24
N PHE A 156 -26.63 9.45 -0.26
CA PHE A 156 -27.86 10.22 -0.05
C PHE A 156 -28.26 11.04 -1.28
N ILE A 157 -27.31 11.77 -1.88
CA ILE A 157 -27.56 12.53 -3.13
C ILE A 157 -27.95 11.59 -4.28
N ALA A 158 -27.36 10.41 -4.36
CA ALA A 158 -27.68 9.40 -5.36
C ALA A 158 -29.02 8.69 -5.13
N GLY A 159 -29.70 8.96 -4.01
CA GLY A 159 -30.95 8.28 -3.64
C GLY A 159 -30.74 6.84 -3.17
N GLU A 160 -29.51 6.46 -2.81
CA GLU A 160 -29.16 5.14 -2.33
C GLU A 160 -29.44 5.03 -0.82
N PHE A 161 -30.60 4.46 -0.48
CA PHE A 161 -31.00 4.21 0.89
C PHE A 161 -31.06 2.70 1.15
N ALA A 162 -30.53 2.30 2.31
CA ALA A 162 -30.76 0.96 2.83
C ALA A 162 -32.04 0.94 3.68
N ASP A 163 -32.71 -0.21 3.72
CA ASP A 163 -33.85 -0.42 4.62
C ASP A 163 -33.39 -0.87 6.02
N TYR A 164 -34.35 -1.12 6.91
CA TYR A 164 -34.09 -1.57 8.28
C TYR A 164 -33.53 -3.00 8.38
N SER A 165 -33.46 -3.74 7.26
CA SER A 165 -32.89 -5.10 7.23
C SER A 165 -31.37 -5.11 6.99
N LEU A 166 -30.76 -3.93 6.74
CA LEU A 166 -29.33 -3.78 6.51
C LEU A 166 -28.51 -4.49 7.60
N ASN A 167 -27.58 -5.34 7.18
CA ASN A 167 -26.70 -6.08 8.07
C ASN A 167 -25.23 -5.92 7.66
N ALA A 168 -24.32 -6.19 8.59
CA ALA A 168 -22.89 -6.13 8.33
C ALA A 168 -22.47 -7.24 7.34
N MET A 169 -21.68 -6.86 6.34
CA MET A 169 -21.10 -7.77 5.35
C MET A 169 -19.56 -7.73 5.44
N PRO A 170 -18.92 -8.66 6.17
CA PRO A 170 -17.48 -8.63 6.42
C PRO A 170 -16.60 -8.75 5.17
N ALA A 171 -17.11 -9.39 4.11
CA ALA A 171 -16.39 -9.61 2.85
C ALA A 171 -17.06 -8.88 1.67
N LEU A 172 -17.63 -7.70 1.93
CA LEU A 172 -18.26 -6.89 0.89
C LEU A 172 -17.22 -6.46 -0.17
N SER A 173 -17.48 -6.82 -1.43
CA SER A 173 -16.62 -6.43 -2.55
C SER A 173 -16.79 -4.95 -2.90
N ILE A 174 -15.68 -4.27 -3.17
CA ILE A 174 -15.73 -2.89 -3.67
C ILE A 174 -16.39 -2.88 -5.06
N GLY A 175 -17.31 -1.95 -5.28
CA GLY A 175 -18.02 -1.80 -6.55
C GLY A 175 -19.18 -2.78 -6.76
N SER A 176 -19.44 -3.71 -5.83
CA SER A 176 -20.62 -4.59 -5.95
C SER A 176 -21.94 -3.86 -5.71
N GLY A 177 -21.90 -2.71 -5.01
CA GLY A 177 -23.05 -1.85 -4.68
C GLY A 177 -24.14 -2.57 -3.87
N HIS A 178 -25.02 -1.82 -3.22
CA HIS A 178 -26.37 -2.32 -2.96
C HIS A 178 -27.10 -2.32 -4.31
N ARG A 179 -26.83 -3.31 -5.18
CA ARG A 179 -27.80 -3.63 -6.21
C ARG A 179 -29.01 -4.15 -5.45
N THR A 180 -30.01 -3.30 -5.32
CA THR A 180 -31.36 -3.72 -4.96
C THR A 180 -31.66 -4.95 -5.81
N CYS A 181 -31.86 -6.09 -5.15
CA CYS A 181 -32.49 -7.23 -5.79
C CYS A 181 -33.86 -6.74 -6.27
N GLU A 182 -33.99 -6.45 -7.56
CA GLU A 182 -35.26 -6.54 -8.27
C GLU A 182 -35.47 -7.98 -8.74
#